data_AF-A0AAP5YE95-F1
#
_entry.id   AF-A0AAP5YE95-F1
#
_cell.length_a   1.000
_cell.length_b   1.000
_cell.length_c   1.000
_cell.angle_alpha   90.00
_cell.angle_beta   90.00
_cell.angle_gamma   90.00
#
_symmetry.space_group_name_H-M   'P 1'
#
loop_
_entity.id
_entity.type
_entity.pdbx_description
1 polymer ?
#
loop_
_entity_poly.entity_id
_entity_poly.type
_entity_poly.pdbx_seq_one_letter_code
_entity_poly.pdbx_strand_id
1 'polypeptide(L)'
;MMKKFLITTLLSLTAASAIAQELSQYTASRVQRAHSLAQEEKLKEAISTLESLDLSRGYDQAFVARMLGIFYWQNEQVKPAIKQLDFAVSSGLLQDEQAWQTRKMLADILLNEQQFAKALPHYYELSKAVPKNQKAHEVWLRIAQSHYQLSQWNKVLSAMGRYEKFGQPDELGPLSIKLSSELELKKWQPAIVTI
;
A
#
# COMPACT_ATOMS: atom_id res chain seq x y z
N MET A 1 35.60 -31.75 52.17
CA MET A 1 34.20 -32.15 51.91
C MET A 1 33.31 -30.97 52.28
N MET A 2 32.78 -30.21 51.32
CA MET A 2 31.58 -29.34 51.42
C MET A 2 31.34 -28.67 50.05
N LYS A 3 30.08 -28.76 49.60
CA LYS A 3 29.60 -28.58 48.22
C LYS A 3 29.47 -27.11 47.83
N LYS A 4 29.85 -26.77 46.59
CA LYS A 4 29.47 -25.51 45.94
C LYS A 4 28.08 -25.66 45.31
N PHE A 5 27.16 -24.77 45.67
CA PHE A 5 25.89 -24.56 45.01
C PHE A 5 26.12 -23.80 43.70
N LEU A 6 25.56 -24.29 42.58
CA LEU A 6 25.33 -23.50 41.39
C LEU A 6 23.86 -23.68 41.02
N ILE A 7 23.09 -22.60 41.19
CA ILE A 7 21.71 -22.48 40.74
C ILE A 7 21.77 -21.90 39.33
N THR A 8 21.36 -22.70 38.34
CA THR A 8 21.16 -22.25 36.96
C THR A 8 19.72 -21.78 36.79
N THR A 9 19.53 -20.48 36.67
CA THR A 9 18.24 -19.85 36.37
C THR A 9 17.93 -20.04 34.89
N LEU A 10 16.86 -20.77 34.59
CA LEU A 10 16.34 -21.02 33.24
C LEU A 10 15.55 -19.79 32.77
N LEU A 11 16.09 -19.03 31.82
CA LEU A 11 15.40 -17.90 31.20
C LEU A 11 14.57 -18.42 30.01
N SER A 12 13.29 -18.71 30.23
CA SER A 12 12.35 -19.09 29.17
C SER A 12 11.91 -17.85 28.38
N LEU A 13 12.48 -17.66 27.19
CA LEU A 13 11.95 -16.75 26.16
C LEU A 13 10.67 -17.36 25.57
N THR A 14 9.51 -16.80 25.88
CA THR A 14 8.30 -17.03 25.09
C THR A 14 8.34 -16.13 23.87
N ALA A 15 8.69 -16.68 22.71
CA ALA A 15 8.46 -16.01 21.43
C ALA A 15 6.95 -15.99 21.17
N ALA A 16 6.35 -14.80 21.13
CA ALA A 16 4.98 -14.63 20.67
C ALA A 16 4.94 -14.91 19.16
N SER A 17 4.53 -16.11 18.77
CA SER A 17 4.25 -16.42 17.37
C SER A 17 3.04 -15.59 16.92
N ALA A 18 3.26 -14.68 15.97
CA ALA A 18 2.15 -14.04 15.27
C ALA A 18 1.35 -15.11 14.53
N ILE A 19 0.09 -15.33 14.93
CA ILE A 19 -0.80 -16.27 14.24
C ILE A 19 -1.29 -15.56 12.97
N ALA A 20 -0.83 -16.03 11.81
CA ALA A 20 -1.36 -15.59 10.53
C ALA A 20 -2.83 -15.99 10.43
N GLN A 21 -3.71 -15.05 10.07
CA GLN A 21 -5.14 -15.34 9.91
C GLN A 21 -5.39 -16.07 8.58
N GLU A 22 -6.17 -17.15 8.65
CA GLU A 22 -6.53 -17.97 7.48
C GLU A 22 -8.02 -17.84 7.13
N LEU A 23 -8.31 -17.95 5.84
CA LEU A 23 -9.66 -17.98 5.31
C LEU A 23 -10.44 -19.18 5.85
N SER A 24 -11.76 -19.04 5.98
CA SER A 24 -12.58 -20.24 6.22
C SER A 24 -12.49 -21.17 5.02
N GLN A 25 -12.66 -22.48 5.25
CA GLN A 25 -12.61 -23.47 4.17
C GLN A 25 -13.66 -23.18 3.08
N TYR A 26 -14.85 -22.73 3.48
CA TYR A 26 -15.90 -22.27 2.59
C TYR A 26 -15.42 -21.09 1.73
N THR A 27 -14.93 -20.01 2.35
CA THR A 27 -14.45 -18.82 1.63
C THR A 27 -13.27 -19.14 0.74
N ALA A 28 -12.30 -19.93 1.22
CA ALA A 28 -11.13 -20.33 0.46
C ALA A 28 -11.50 -21.05 -0.84
N SER A 29 -12.46 -21.98 -0.80
CA SER A 29 -12.93 -22.71 -1.99
C SER A 29 -13.54 -21.78 -3.05
N ARG A 30 -14.28 -20.75 -2.61
CA ARG A 30 -14.96 -19.78 -3.47
C ARG A 30 -13.99 -18.75 -4.05
N VAL A 31 -13.07 -18.27 -3.22
CA VAL A 31 -11.93 -17.44 -3.62
C VAL A 31 -11.11 -18.15 -4.70
N GLN A 32 -10.78 -19.42 -4.50
CA GLN A 32 -10.03 -20.21 -5.49
C GLN A 32 -10.81 -20.32 -6.80
N ARG A 33 -12.12 -20.61 -6.74
CA ARG A 33 -12.97 -20.68 -7.94
C ARG A 33 -13.03 -19.35 -8.69
N ALA A 34 -13.23 -18.24 -7.98
CA ALA A 34 -13.25 -16.91 -8.56
C ALA A 34 -11.90 -16.56 -9.21
N HIS A 35 -10.79 -16.94 -8.57
CA HIS A 35 -9.46 -16.77 -9.14
C HIS A 35 -9.29 -17.57 -10.45
N SER A 36 -9.71 -18.84 -10.50
CA SER A 36 -9.69 -19.63 -11.73
C SER A 36 -10.52 -19.00 -12.85
N LEU A 37 -11.73 -18.51 -12.54
CA LEU A 37 -12.56 -17.80 -13.51
C LEU A 37 -11.87 -16.54 -14.05
N ALA A 38 -11.19 -15.77 -13.20
CA ALA A 38 -10.44 -14.60 -13.62
C ALA A 38 -9.25 -14.96 -14.53
N GLN A 39 -8.56 -16.09 -14.29
CA GLN A 39 -7.50 -16.58 -15.17
C GLN A 39 -8.03 -17.05 -16.54
N GLU A 40 -9.28 -17.48 -16.61
CA GLU A 40 -10.01 -17.79 -17.85
C GLU A 40 -10.63 -16.55 -18.50
N GLU A 41 -10.24 -15.34 -18.08
CA GLU A 41 -10.78 -14.04 -18.54
C GLU A 41 -12.28 -13.83 -18.26
N LYS A 42 -12.90 -14.68 -17.44
CA LYS A 42 -14.31 -14.61 -17.02
C LYS A 42 -14.49 -13.70 -15.80
N LEU A 43 -14.03 -12.46 -15.90
CA LEU A 43 -14.03 -11.50 -14.78
C LEU A 43 -15.43 -11.26 -14.19
N LYS A 44 -16.47 -11.18 -15.03
CA LYS A 44 -17.85 -11.00 -14.57
C LYS A 44 -18.33 -12.17 -13.70
N GLU A 45 -18.02 -13.40 -14.10
CA GLU A 45 -18.37 -14.60 -13.33
C GLU A 45 -17.56 -14.70 -12.03
N ALA A 46 -16.28 -14.32 -12.07
CA ALA A 46 -15.42 -14.24 -10.88
C ALA A 46 -15.98 -13.25 -9.85
N ILE A 47 -16.38 -12.06 -10.30
CA ILE A 47 -17.00 -11.03 -9.46
C ILE A 47 -18.32 -11.56 -8.85
N SER A 48 -19.23 -12.10 -9.67
CA SER A 48 -20.51 -12.63 -9.18
C SER A 48 -20.33 -13.78 -8.17
N THR A 49 -19.32 -14.63 -8.37
CA THR A 49 -18.97 -15.70 -7.43
C THR A 49 -18.60 -15.15 -6.05
N LEU A 50 -17.94 -13.99 -5.98
CA LEU A 50 -17.53 -13.36 -4.72
C LEU A 50 -18.63 -12.49 -4.10
N GLU A 51 -19.42 -11.78 -4.91
CA GLU A 51 -20.53 -10.94 -4.46
C GLU A 51 -21.64 -11.76 -3.79
N SER A 52 -21.82 -13.02 -4.20
CA SER A 52 -22.85 -13.91 -3.66
C SER A 52 -22.48 -14.56 -2.31
N LEU A 53 -21.28 -14.29 -1.79
CA LEU A 53 -20.85 -14.86 -0.52
C LEU A 53 -21.51 -14.15 0.66
N ASP A 54 -22.12 -14.94 1.54
CA ASP A 54 -22.53 -14.49 2.87
C ASP A 54 -21.40 -14.77 3.86
N LEU A 55 -20.75 -13.70 4.32
CA LEU A 55 -19.52 -13.77 5.12
C LEU A 55 -19.75 -13.15 6.49
N SER A 56 -19.54 -13.93 7.55
CA SER A 56 -19.64 -13.48 8.94
C SER A 56 -18.28 -13.16 9.58
N ARG A 57 -17.19 -13.73 9.08
CA ARG A 57 -15.83 -13.52 9.60
C ARG A 57 -15.22 -12.27 9.00
N GLY A 58 -14.76 -11.33 9.85
CA GLY A 58 -14.15 -10.08 9.39
C GLY A 58 -12.95 -10.29 8.46
N TYR A 59 -12.07 -11.25 8.76
CA TYR A 59 -10.92 -11.54 7.90
C TYR A 59 -11.35 -12.02 6.50
N ASP A 60 -12.33 -12.92 6.42
CA ASP A 60 -12.90 -13.39 5.15
C ASP A 60 -13.49 -12.22 4.36
N GLN A 61 -14.22 -11.31 5.01
CA GLN A 61 -14.77 -10.10 4.39
C GLN A 61 -13.68 -9.20 3.82
N ALA A 62 -12.64 -8.91 4.59
CA ALA A 62 -11.53 -8.05 4.14
C ALA A 62 -10.76 -8.66 2.96
N PHE A 63 -10.52 -9.98 3.00
CA PHE A 63 -9.85 -10.70 1.93
C PHE A 63 -10.69 -10.73 0.65
N VAL A 64 -11.99 -11.04 0.75
CA VAL A 64 -12.90 -11.05 -0.40
C VAL A 64 -13.07 -9.65 -0.97
N ALA A 65 -13.18 -8.60 -0.13
CA ALA A 65 -13.23 -7.22 -0.59
C ALA A 65 -11.95 -6.82 -1.35
N ARG A 66 -10.77 -7.20 -0.87
CA ARG A 66 -9.52 -7.00 -1.63
C ARG A 66 -9.60 -7.63 -3.02
N MET A 67 -10.05 -8.88 -3.11
CA MET A 67 -10.12 -9.60 -4.37
C MET A 67 -11.17 -9.01 -5.31
N LEU A 68 -12.36 -8.67 -4.81
CA LEU A 68 -13.37 -7.92 -5.55
C LEU A 68 -12.82 -6.60 -6.07
N GLY A 69 -12.11 -5.85 -5.23
CA GLY A 69 -11.44 -4.62 -5.60
C GLY A 69 -10.51 -4.76 -6.80
N ILE A 70 -9.69 -5.82 -6.80
CA ILE A 70 -8.80 -6.16 -7.92
C ILE A 70 -9.60 -6.50 -9.18
N PHE A 71 -10.60 -7.38 -9.08
CA PHE A 71 -11.38 -7.84 -10.23
C PHE A 71 -12.25 -6.73 -10.82
N TYR A 72 -12.84 -5.87 -9.99
CA TYR A 72 -13.55 -4.68 -10.47
C TYR A 72 -12.61 -3.76 -11.25
N TRP A 73 -11.39 -3.51 -10.73
CA TRP A 73 -10.44 -2.65 -11.42
C TRP A 73 -10.02 -3.25 -12.78
N GLN A 74 -9.75 -4.56 -12.83
CA GLN A 74 -9.43 -5.29 -14.08
C GLN A 74 -10.60 -5.29 -15.06
N ASN A 75 -11.83 -5.25 -14.57
CA ASN A 75 -13.06 -5.19 -15.37
C ASN A 75 -13.51 -3.74 -15.61
N GLU A 76 -12.61 -2.75 -15.49
CA GLU A 76 -12.82 -1.31 -15.72
C GLU A 76 -13.89 -0.65 -14.83
N GLN A 77 -14.27 -1.30 -13.74
CA GLN A 77 -15.23 -0.81 -12.75
C GLN A 77 -14.52 -0.06 -11.62
N VAL A 78 -13.99 1.12 -11.93
CA VAL A 78 -13.11 1.87 -11.00
C VAL A 78 -13.81 2.25 -9.69
N LYS A 79 -15.06 2.73 -9.74
CA LYS A 79 -15.80 3.13 -8.52
C LYS A 79 -16.05 1.95 -7.56
N PRO A 80 -16.59 0.80 -8.03
CA PRO A 80 -16.66 -0.41 -7.20
C PRO A 80 -15.29 -0.87 -6.68
N ALA A 81 -14.24 -0.79 -7.51
CA ALA A 81 -12.89 -1.15 -7.10
C ALA A 81 -12.41 -0.33 -5.89
N ILE A 82 -12.50 1.01 -5.98
CA ILE A 82 -12.13 1.92 -4.89
C ILE A 82 -12.91 1.58 -3.62
N LYS A 83 -14.23 1.37 -3.71
CA LYS A 83 -15.07 1.05 -2.55
C LYS A 83 -14.60 -0.22 -1.82
N GLN A 84 -14.32 -1.29 -2.57
CA GLN A 84 -13.92 -2.57 -1.97
C GLN A 84 -12.49 -2.54 -1.43
N LEU A 85 -11.56 -1.90 -2.15
CA LEU A 85 -10.19 -1.74 -1.67
C LEU A 85 -10.12 -0.84 -0.42
N ASP A 86 -10.92 0.22 -0.38
CA ASP A 86 -11.03 1.08 0.80
C ASP A 86 -11.56 0.32 2.02
N PHE A 87 -12.61 -0.50 1.85
CA PHE A 87 -13.09 -1.39 2.91
C PHE A 87 -11.99 -2.36 3.39
N ALA A 88 -11.29 -3.02 2.46
CA ALA A 88 -10.22 -3.95 2.80
C ALA A 88 -9.08 -3.27 3.58
N VAL A 89 -8.66 -2.07 3.16
CA VAL A 89 -7.60 -1.29 3.82
C VAL A 89 -8.05 -0.76 5.19
N SER A 90 -9.27 -0.23 5.28
CA SER A 90 -9.81 0.35 6.52
C SER A 90 -10.15 -0.69 7.58
N SER A 91 -10.41 -1.94 7.18
CA SER A 91 -10.64 -3.05 8.11
C SER A 91 -9.46 -3.30 9.05
N GLY A 92 -8.22 -3.07 8.58
CA GLY A 92 -7.00 -3.39 9.31
C GLY A 92 -6.78 -4.89 9.55
N LEU A 93 -7.52 -5.76 8.87
CA LEU A 93 -7.49 -7.21 9.09
C LEU A 93 -6.51 -7.96 8.18
N LEU A 94 -6.09 -7.34 7.07
CA LEU A 94 -5.02 -7.87 6.22
C LEU A 94 -3.68 -7.65 6.90
N GLN A 95 -2.74 -8.59 6.73
CA GLN A 95 -1.42 -8.55 7.37
C GLN A 95 -0.28 -8.24 6.39
N ASP A 96 0.82 -7.75 6.95
CA ASP A 96 2.14 -7.61 6.34
C ASP A 96 2.13 -7.03 4.91
N GLU A 97 2.73 -7.76 3.98
CA GLU A 97 2.87 -7.35 2.59
C GLU A 97 1.52 -7.28 1.87
N GLN A 98 0.56 -8.17 2.21
CA GLN A 98 -0.76 -8.15 1.57
C GLN A 98 -1.49 -6.83 1.86
N ALA A 99 -1.48 -6.38 3.12
CA ALA A 99 -2.06 -5.12 3.53
C ALA A 99 -1.38 -3.94 2.83
N TRP A 100 -0.05 -3.96 2.74
CA TRP A 100 0.72 -2.92 2.08
C TRP A 100 0.39 -2.84 0.58
N GLN A 101 0.36 -3.97 -0.13
CA GLN A 101 0.04 -4.02 -1.56
C GLN A 101 -1.40 -3.54 -1.83
N THR A 102 -2.36 -3.94 -1.00
CA THR A 102 -3.75 -3.49 -1.15
C THR A 102 -3.88 -1.98 -0.96
N ARG A 103 -3.21 -1.42 0.05
CA ARG A 103 -3.17 0.03 0.26
C ARG A 103 -2.47 0.76 -0.88
N LYS A 104 -1.38 0.22 -1.41
CA LYS A 104 -0.70 0.78 -2.58
C LYS A 104 -1.62 0.79 -3.81
N MET A 105 -2.30 -0.31 -4.09
CA MET A 105 -3.24 -0.38 -5.21
C MET A 105 -4.36 0.66 -5.06
N LEU A 106 -4.95 0.81 -3.87
CA LEU A 106 -5.94 1.85 -3.61
C LEU A 106 -5.37 3.25 -3.87
N ALA A 107 -4.18 3.54 -3.34
CA ALA A 107 -3.53 4.84 -3.52
C ALA A 107 -3.24 5.14 -5.00
N ASP A 108 -2.74 4.16 -5.75
CA ASP A 108 -2.42 4.28 -7.18
C ASP A 108 -3.69 4.51 -8.01
N ILE A 109 -4.79 3.81 -7.71
CA ILE A 109 -6.08 4.03 -8.37
C ILE A 109 -6.60 5.44 -8.07
N LEU A 110 -6.56 5.88 -6.81
CA LEU A 110 -6.97 7.24 -6.43
C LEU A 110 -6.12 8.31 -7.13
N LEU A 111 -4.81 8.06 -7.27
CA LEU A 111 -3.89 8.94 -7.99
C LEU A 111 -4.28 9.05 -9.47
N ASN A 112 -4.53 7.92 -10.14
CA ASN A 112 -4.92 7.87 -11.55
C ASN A 112 -6.27 8.57 -11.80
N GLU A 113 -7.19 8.46 -10.85
CA GLU A 113 -8.48 9.17 -10.84
C GLU A 113 -8.36 10.65 -10.44
N GLN A 114 -7.13 11.19 -10.34
CA GLN A 114 -6.84 12.57 -9.94
C GLN A 114 -7.38 12.95 -8.55
N GLN A 115 -7.68 11.96 -7.71
CA GLN A 115 -8.12 12.14 -6.33
C GLN A 115 -6.90 12.31 -5.39
N PHE A 116 -6.01 13.24 -5.73
CA PHE A 116 -4.70 13.43 -5.08
C PHE A 116 -4.81 13.59 -3.56
N ALA A 117 -5.78 14.39 -3.10
CA ALA A 117 -6.01 14.62 -1.67
C ALA A 117 -6.39 13.34 -0.91
N LYS A 118 -7.08 12.40 -1.57
CA LYS A 118 -7.43 11.10 -0.99
C LYS A 118 -6.30 10.09 -1.09
N ALA A 119 -5.49 10.14 -2.15
CA ALA A 119 -4.34 9.24 -2.32
C ALA A 119 -3.23 9.50 -1.28
N LEU A 120 -2.97 10.77 -0.96
CA LEU A 120 -1.91 11.20 -0.04
C LEU A 120 -1.87 10.47 1.32
N PRO A 121 -2.97 10.38 2.11
CA PRO A 121 -2.92 9.67 3.38
C PRO A 121 -2.51 8.20 3.21
N HIS A 122 -2.94 7.53 2.15
CA HIS A 122 -2.50 6.16 1.88
C HIS A 122 -1.01 6.08 1.57
N TYR A 123 -0.47 6.97 0.74
CA TYR A 123 0.98 7.00 0.47
C TYR A 123 1.82 7.33 1.72
N TYR A 124 1.35 8.24 2.57
CA TYR A 124 2.04 8.52 3.84
C TYR A 124 2.05 7.29 4.76
N GLU A 125 0.95 6.56 4.87
CA GLU A 125 0.93 5.29 5.62
C GLU A 125 1.88 4.26 5.01
N LEU A 126 1.90 4.11 3.67
CA LEU A 126 2.83 3.20 2.98
C LEU A 126 4.30 3.55 3.25
N SER A 127 4.62 4.83 3.38
CA SER A 127 5.99 5.32 3.60
C SER A 127 6.56 4.97 4.98
N LYS A 128 5.71 4.63 5.96
CA LYS A 128 6.14 4.30 7.33
C LYS A 128 6.85 2.96 7.42
N ALA A 129 6.44 1.99 6.61
CA ALA A 129 6.98 0.64 6.59
C ALA A 129 6.91 0.07 5.17
N VAL A 130 7.95 0.30 4.38
CA VAL A 130 8.04 -0.21 3.01
C VAL A 130 8.67 -1.62 3.05
N PRO A 131 8.01 -2.66 2.50
CA PRO A 131 8.59 -4.00 2.41
C PRO A 131 9.93 -4.01 1.65
N LYS A 132 10.84 -4.93 2.01
CA LYS A 132 12.22 -4.97 1.47
C LYS A 132 12.29 -5.14 -0.05
N ASN A 133 11.31 -5.80 -0.64
CA ASN A 133 11.17 -6.03 -2.08
C ASN A 133 10.48 -4.86 -2.81
N GLN A 134 10.09 -3.81 -2.09
CA GLN A 134 9.43 -2.63 -2.61
C GLN A 134 10.37 -1.43 -2.60
N LYS A 135 10.12 -0.50 -3.51
CA LYS A 135 10.96 0.68 -3.70
C LYS A 135 10.42 1.86 -2.93
N ALA A 136 11.03 2.14 -1.78
CA ALA A 136 10.62 3.26 -0.92
C ALA A 136 10.71 4.63 -1.63
N HIS A 137 11.64 4.81 -2.57
CA HIS A 137 11.75 6.02 -3.36
C HIS A 137 10.50 6.25 -4.22
N GLU A 138 9.93 5.20 -4.84
CA GLU A 138 8.72 5.35 -5.67
C GLU A 138 7.53 5.88 -4.83
N VAL A 139 7.38 5.45 -3.58
CA VAL A 139 6.34 5.96 -2.66
C VAL A 139 6.54 7.46 -2.40
N TRP A 140 7.75 7.89 -2.10
CA TRP A 140 8.04 9.32 -1.87
C TRP A 140 7.87 10.16 -3.13
N LEU A 141 8.19 9.62 -4.30
CA LEU A 141 7.94 10.27 -5.57
C LEU A 141 6.43 10.45 -5.82
N ARG A 142 5.60 9.44 -5.52
CA ARG A 142 4.12 9.59 -5.60
C ARG A 142 3.59 10.64 -4.63
N ILE A 143 4.16 10.75 -3.43
CA ILE A 143 3.81 11.81 -2.47
C ILE A 143 4.16 13.19 -3.05
N ALA A 144 5.36 13.35 -3.60
CA ALA A 144 5.80 14.60 -4.23
C ALA A 144 4.90 14.98 -5.40
N GLN A 145 4.62 14.04 -6.31
CA GLN A 145 3.72 14.23 -7.45
C GLN A 145 2.30 14.62 -7.01
N SER A 146 1.75 13.96 -5.99
CA SER A 146 0.42 14.28 -5.48
C SER A 146 0.36 15.69 -4.88
N HIS A 147 1.38 16.09 -4.13
CA HIS A 147 1.48 17.46 -3.61
C HIS A 147 1.68 18.49 -4.72
N TYR A 148 2.41 18.13 -5.79
CA TYR A 148 2.65 19.00 -6.94
C TYR A 148 1.34 19.32 -7.67
N GLN A 149 0.50 18.32 -7.90
CA GLN A 149 -0.83 18.50 -8.51
C GLN A 149 -1.77 19.35 -7.65
N LEU A 150 -1.52 19.42 -6.35
CA LEU A 150 -2.26 20.27 -5.40
C LEU A 150 -1.58 21.64 -5.17
N SER A 151 -0.51 21.96 -5.90
CA SER A 151 0.31 23.17 -5.73
C SER A 151 0.84 23.37 -4.32
N GLN A 152 1.10 22.29 -3.58
CA GLN A 152 1.61 22.32 -2.21
C GLN A 152 3.14 22.32 -2.20
N TRP A 153 3.75 23.34 -2.80
CA TRP A 153 5.18 23.39 -3.15
C TRP A 153 6.13 23.07 -2.00
N ASN A 154 5.89 23.59 -0.80
CA ASN A 154 6.72 23.28 0.38
C ASN A 154 6.70 21.79 0.73
N LYS A 155 5.55 21.12 0.56
CA LYS A 155 5.42 19.68 0.79
C LYS A 155 6.03 18.87 -0.35
N VAL A 156 5.99 19.38 -1.59
CA VAL A 156 6.72 18.78 -2.72
C VAL A 156 8.21 18.71 -2.39
N LEU A 157 8.83 19.84 -2.01
CA LEU A 157 10.26 19.87 -1.65
C LEU A 157 10.59 18.98 -0.45
N SER A 158 9.69 18.90 0.52
CA SER A 158 9.86 18.02 1.69
C SER A 158 9.86 16.53 1.30
N ALA A 159 8.96 16.13 0.39
CA ALA A 159 8.90 14.77 -0.13
C ALA A 159 10.08 14.46 -1.06
N MET A 160 10.49 15.42 -1.89
CA MET A 160 11.68 15.31 -2.74
C MET A 160 12.95 15.09 -1.93
N GLY A 161 13.13 15.81 -0.82
CA GLY A 161 14.26 15.56 0.09
C GLY A 161 14.25 14.19 0.77
N ARG A 162 13.09 13.50 0.83
CA ARG A 162 13.01 12.08 1.25
C ARG A 162 13.36 11.14 0.11
N TYR A 163 12.85 11.42 -1.09
CA TYR A 163 13.15 10.68 -2.31
C TYR A 163 14.66 10.65 -2.62
N GLU A 164 15.34 11.79 -2.55
CA GLU A 164 16.78 11.93 -2.86
C GLU A 164 17.68 11.10 -1.94
N LYS A 165 17.27 10.85 -0.69
CA LYS A 165 18.03 10.01 0.27
C LYS A 165 18.21 8.57 -0.19
N PHE A 166 17.42 8.11 -1.16
CA PHE A 166 17.53 6.78 -1.74
C PHE A 166 18.51 6.73 -2.93
N GLY A 167 19.20 7.82 -3.26
CA GLY A 167 20.25 7.84 -4.28
C GLY A 167 19.73 7.89 -5.71
N GLN A 168 18.52 8.40 -5.95
CA GLN A 168 17.96 8.62 -7.29
C GLN A 168 17.71 10.09 -7.67
N PRO A 169 18.60 11.05 -7.32
CA PRO A 169 18.35 12.48 -7.49
C PRO A 169 18.23 12.95 -8.96
N ASP A 170 18.73 12.16 -9.93
CA ASP A 170 19.04 12.68 -11.28
C ASP A 170 18.07 12.21 -12.38
N GLU A 171 16.91 11.66 -12.02
CA GLU A 171 15.87 11.39 -13.02
C GLU A 171 15.19 12.70 -13.46
N LEU A 172 15.05 12.89 -14.78
CA LEU A 172 14.50 14.13 -15.36
C LEU A 172 13.12 14.52 -14.79
N GLY A 173 12.24 13.55 -14.56
CA GLY A 173 10.91 13.79 -14.00
C GLY A 173 10.95 14.39 -12.59
N PRO A 174 11.59 13.70 -11.62
CA PRO A 174 11.82 14.24 -10.28
C PRO A 174 12.53 15.60 -10.25
N LEU A 175 13.57 15.80 -11.07
CA LEU A 175 14.27 17.08 -11.18
C LEU A 175 13.34 18.21 -11.66
N SER A 176 12.51 17.93 -12.68
CA SER A 176 11.53 18.90 -13.19
C SER A 176 10.53 19.31 -12.10
N ILE A 177 10.00 18.34 -11.34
CA ILE A 177 9.06 18.61 -10.23
C ILE A 177 9.73 19.49 -9.16
N LYS A 178 10.97 19.17 -8.80
CA LYS A 178 11.75 19.93 -7.80
C LYS A 178 11.99 21.36 -8.28
N LEU A 179 12.54 21.53 -9.48
CA LEU A 179 12.84 22.82 -10.08
C LEU A 179 11.59 23.70 -10.15
N SER A 180 10.49 23.19 -10.70
CA SER A 180 9.23 23.93 -10.78
C SER A 180 8.75 24.37 -9.39
N SER A 181 8.85 23.50 -8.38
CA SER A 181 8.47 23.84 -7.01
C SER A 181 9.39 24.89 -6.37
N GLU A 182 10.69 24.88 -6.68
CA GLU A 182 11.66 25.90 -6.24
C GLU A 182 11.36 27.26 -6.88
N LEU A 183 11.07 27.28 -8.18
CA LEU A 183 10.71 28.49 -8.92
C LEU A 183 9.40 29.11 -8.41
N GLU A 184 8.36 28.30 -8.19
CA GLU A 184 7.08 28.74 -7.61
C GLU A 184 7.26 29.38 -6.22
N LEU A 185 8.20 28.85 -5.43
CA LEU A 185 8.58 29.41 -4.13
C LEU A 185 9.59 30.55 -4.20
N LYS A 186 10.00 30.98 -5.41
CA LYS A 186 11.02 32.00 -5.67
C LYS A 186 12.37 31.68 -5.01
N LYS A 187 12.71 30.39 -4.91
CA LYS A 187 13.98 29.87 -4.40
C LYS A 187 15.01 29.82 -5.52
N TRP A 188 15.52 30.99 -5.92
CA TRP A 188 16.42 31.12 -7.08
C TRP A 188 17.75 30.36 -6.92
N GLN A 189 18.36 30.41 -5.74
CA GLN A 189 19.65 29.74 -5.52
C GLN A 189 19.54 28.21 -5.59
N PRO A 190 18.59 27.55 -4.89
CA PRO A 190 18.32 26.13 -5.10
C PRO A 190 17.98 25.77 -6.55
N ALA A 191 17.17 26.58 -7.24
CA ALA A 191 16.78 26.32 -8.63
C ALA A 191 17.98 26.27 -9.59
N ILE A 192 18.98 27.13 -9.39
CA ILE A 192 20.22 27.11 -10.20
C ILE A 192 21.00 25.81 -9.98
N VAL A 193 21.00 25.25 -8.76
CA VAL A 193 21.71 24.00 -8.45
C VAL A 193 20.98 22.78 -9.04
N THR A 194 19.66 22.88 -9.24
CA THR A 194 18.84 21.78 -9.79
C THR A 194 18.97 21.65 -11.33
N ILE A 195 19.38 22.72 -12.04
CA ILE A 195 19.62 22.75 -13.50
C ILE A 195 21.04 22.30 -13.81
#